data_AF-A0A662TWW1-F1
#
_entry.id   AF-A0A662TWW1-F1
#
_cell.length_a   1.000
_cell.length_b   1.000
_cell.length_c   1.000
_cell.angle_alpha   90.00
_cell.angle_beta   90.00
_cell.angle_gamma   90.00
#
_symmetry.space_group_name_H-M   'P 1'
#
loop_
_entity.id
_entity.type
_entity.pdbx_description
1 polymer ?
#
loop_
_entity_poly.entity_id
_entity_poly.type
_entity_poly.pdbx_seq_one_letter_code
_entity_poly.pdbx_strand_id
1 'polypeptide(L)'
;MDRKNLVEADLIFDIDADHLEVEKEEIFVCTRCGVKESSGDRCDDCGGELRKITWITPTMLKKASEETYKLVEILSNDFGIPYNELEIYFSGHRGYHVRVTTEWVRKMTQPERKEIVDYLICRGIDVERHGIKFRGDIFQDPGGGWGRRIFNGLKRIIEIGEYRNFDFLSDNDKKRIEINKERILMEIGEKGFSLLRKCLDRGKFMKIIEKSIEVSRVHLDPVVTQDMHRLFRLPGSVHGKIGLIKVRVKDVDELRSFDPFEWALLPFREEGKFRVYYSPRFNAGGDTYGPYQNEVVSLPICVGTILVFKGLAEVERK
;
A
#
# COMPACT_ATOMS: atom_id res chain seq x y z
N MET A 1 11.06 15.95 27.99
CA MET A 1 11.31 14.52 27.69
C MET A 1 12.59 14.00 28.36
N ASP A 2 13.33 14.86 29.06
CA ASP A 2 14.69 14.67 29.59
C ASP A 2 14.86 13.63 30.73
N ARG A 3 13.85 12.78 30.99
CA ARG A 3 13.91 11.75 32.05
C ARG A 3 13.78 10.32 31.54
N LYS A 4 13.54 10.12 30.24
CA LYS A 4 13.52 8.78 29.62
C LYS A 4 14.77 8.63 28.75
N ASN A 5 15.74 7.86 29.23
CA ASN A 5 16.88 7.47 28.42
C ASN A 5 16.42 6.39 27.43
N LEU A 6 16.43 6.72 26.14
CA LEU A 6 16.16 5.75 25.08
C LEU A 6 17.32 4.75 25.03
N VAL A 7 17.00 3.46 25.21
CA VAL A 7 18.00 2.38 25.15
C VAL A 7 18.00 1.75 23.76
N GLU A 8 16.83 1.37 23.28
CA GLU A 8 16.62 0.76 21.97
C GLU A 8 15.19 1.04 21.50
N ALA A 9 14.96 0.94 20.20
CA ALA A 9 13.63 1.08 19.59
C ALA A 9 13.49 0.11 18.43
N ASP A 10 12.35 -0.58 18.33
CA ASP A 10 12.11 -1.44 17.17
C ASP A 10 12.15 -0.65 15.85
N LEU A 11 12.49 -1.32 14.75
CA LEU A 11 12.37 -0.75 13.41
C LEU A 11 10.98 -1.08 12.88
N ILE A 12 10.22 -0.04 12.54
CA ILE A 12 8.82 -0.15 12.15
C ILE A 12 8.60 0.57 10.84
N PHE A 13 7.86 -0.07 9.94
CA PHE A 13 7.41 0.49 8.69
C PHE A 13 5.88 0.60 8.68
N ASP A 14 5.37 1.62 8.00
CA ASP A 14 3.95 1.91 7.87
C ASP A 14 3.60 2.11 6.40
N ILE A 15 2.74 1.21 5.92
CA ILE A 15 2.18 1.21 4.58
C ILE A 15 0.71 1.59 4.72
N ASP A 16 0.39 2.86 4.44
CA ASP A 16 -0.99 3.36 4.41
C ASP A 16 -1.42 3.51 2.95
N ALA A 17 -2.58 2.96 2.59
CA ALA A 17 -3.15 3.15 1.26
C ALA A 17 -3.36 4.62 0.89
N ASP A 18 -3.39 5.54 1.87
CA ASP A 18 -3.43 6.98 1.58
C ASP A 18 -2.19 7.52 0.87
N HIS A 19 -1.04 6.89 1.06
CA HIS A 19 0.24 7.24 0.43
C HIS A 19 0.48 6.49 -0.88
N LEU A 20 -0.48 5.66 -1.31
CA LEU A 20 -0.42 4.90 -2.56
C LEU A 20 -1.24 5.58 -3.65
N GLU A 21 -0.80 5.44 -4.89
CA GLU A 21 -1.56 5.86 -6.06
C GLU A 21 -2.70 4.87 -6.31
N VAL A 22 -3.83 5.11 -5.64
CA VAL A 22 -5.06 4.33 -5.76
C VAL A 22 -6.26 5.25 -5.75
N GLU A 23 -7.25 4.96 -6.59
CA GLU A 23 -8.51 5.71 -6.61
C GLU A 23 -9.22 5.57 -5.26
N LYS A 24 -9.68 6.70 -4.74
CA LYS A 24 -10.36 6.80 -3.46
C LYS A 24 -11.83 7.10 -3.73
N GLU A 25 -12.70 6.26 -3.20
CA GLU A 25 -14.14 6.52 -3.20
C GLU A 25 -14.45 7.47 -2.05
N GLU A 26 -14.85 8.69 -2.39
CA GLU A 26 -15.18 9.74 -1.44
C GLU A 26 -16.67 10.02 -1.45
N ILE A 27 -17.25 10.07 -0.26
CA ILE A 27 -18.69 10.20 -0.06
C ILE A 27 -18.92 11.38 0.87
N PHE A 28 -19.76 12.32 0.47
CA PHE A 28 -20.17 13.43 1.32
C PHE A 28 -21.51 13.11 1.97
N VAL A 29 -21.55 13.14 3.31
CA VAL A 29 -22.75 12.75 4.07
C VAL A 29 -23.14 13.86 5.03
N CYS A 30 -24.39 14.30 4.92
CA CYS A 30 -25.07 15.15 5.87
C CYS A 30 -25.89 14.26 6.82
N THR A 31 -25.74 14.45 8.13
CA THR A 31 -26.48 13.67 9.14
C THR A 31 -28.00 13.85 9.09
N ARG A 32 -28.49 14.93 8.47
CA ARG A 32 -29.93 15.23 8.33
C ARG A 32 -30.51 14.83 6.97
N CYS A 33 -29.71 14.91 5.92
CA CYS A 33 -30.19 14.82 4.54
C CYS A 33 -29.60 13.64 3.77
N GLY A 34 -28.75 12.83 4.40
CA GLY A 34 -28.03 11.73 3.77
C GLY A 34 -26.91 12.22 2.85
N VAL A 35 -26.64 11.45 1.79
CA VAL A 35 -25.57 11.74 0.83
C VAL A 35 -25.81 13.05 0.08
N LYS A 36 -24.71 13.76 -0.19
CA LYS A 36 -24.67 14.94 -1.06
C LYS A 36 -23.66 14.75 -2.18
N GLU A 37 -23.96 15.30 -3.33
CA GLU A 37 -23.02 15.39 -4.45
C GLU A 37 -22.04 16.55 -4.27
N SER A 38 -22.44 17.58 -3.51
CA SER A 38 -21.61 18.76 -3.29
C SER A 38 -20.52 18.51 -2.27
N SER A 39 -19.34 19.05 -2.56
CA SER A 39 -18.21 19.11 -1.64
C SER A 39 -18.28 20.38 -0.79
N GLY A 40 -17.94 20.30 0.50
CA GLY A 40 -17.87 21.45 1.39
C GLY A 40 -18.00 21.05 2.86
N ASP A 41 -18.05 22.04 3.75
CA ASP A 41 -18.23 21.80 5.19
C ASP A 41 -19.71 21.84 5.63
N ARG A 42 -20.60 22.34 4.75
CA ARG A 42 -22.03 22.47 5.03
C ARG A 42 -22.88 21.94 3.89
N CYS A 43 -24.01 21.34 4.25
CA CYS A 43 -25.01 20.82 3.34
C CYS A 43 -25.81 21.96 2.72
N ASP A 44 -25.91 22.00 1.38
CA ASP A 44 -26.64 23.04 0.66
C ASP A 44 -28.15 23.02 0.95
N ASP A 45 -28.72 21.84 1.20
CA ASP A 45 -30.17 21.71 1.44
C ASP A 45 -30.63 22.14 2.84
N CYS A 46 -29.81 21.95 3.88
CA CYS A 46 -30.24 22.15 5.27
C CYS A 46 -29.28 22.95 6.14
N GLY A 47 -28.13 23.36 5.61
CA GLY A 47 -27.06 24.07 6.34
C GLY A 47 -26.35 23.23 7.42
N GLY A 48 -26.65 21.94 7.53
CA GLY A 48 -26.02 21.01 8.47
C GLY A 48 -24.56 20.68 8.14
N GLU A 49 -23.84 20.08 9.08
CA GLU A 49 -22.44 19.64 8.88
C GLU A 49 -22.37 18.58 7.76
N LEU A 50 -21.45 18.78 6.81
CA LEU A 50 -21.16 17.83 5.76
C LEU A 50 -19.84 17.12 6.04
N ARG A 51 -19.87 15.79 6.06
CA ARG A 51 -18.68 14.97 6.34
C ARG A 51 -18.19 14.31 5.08
N LYS A 52 -16.90 14.49 4.80
CA LYS A 52 -16.18 13.76 3.76
C LYS A 52 -15.70 12.42 4.32
N ILE A 53 -16.14 11.33 3.72
CA ILE A 53 -15.83 9.96 4.14
C ILE A 53 -15.14 9.25 2.99
N THR A 54 -13.90 8.80 3.23
CA THR A 54 -13.22 7.89 2.31
C THR A 54 -13.64 6.45 2.62
N TRP A 55 -14.28 5.81 1.65
CA TRP A 55 -14.62 4.40 1.71
C TRP A 55 -13.38 3.54 1.45
N ILE A 56 -13.25 2.43 2.18
CA ILE A 56 -12.11 1.51 1.98
C ILE A 56 -12.54 0.50 0.91
N THR A 57 -11.86 0.52 -0.23
CA THR A 57 -12.16 -0.39 -1.34
C THR A 57 -11.24 -1.61 -1.33
N PRO A 58 -11.65 -2.74 -1.91
CA PRO A 58 -10.78 -3.91 -2.09
C PRO A 58 -9.47 -3.57 -2.82
N THR A 59 -9.52 -2.64 -3.78
CA THR A 59 -8.35 -2.18 -4.54
C THR A 59 -7.33 -1.49 -3.63
N MET A 60 -7.77 -0.62 -2.70
CA MET A 60 -6.89 0.03 -1.72
C MET A 60 -6.18 -0.99 -0.84
N LEU A 61 -6.93 -1.97 -0.31
CA LEU A 61 -6.40 -3.02 0.56
C LEU A 61 -5.42 -3.93 -0.17
N LYS A 62 -5.75 -4.33 -1.40
CA LYS A 62 -4.87 -5.12 -2.26
C LYS A 62 -3.56 -4.38 -2.55
N LYS A 63 -3.63 -3.09 -2.88
CA LYS A 63 -2.45 -2.28 -3.15
C LYS A 63 -1.53 -2.16 -1.93
N ALA A 64 -2.11 -1.94 -0.74
CA ALA A 64 -1.35 -1.92 0.50
C ALA A 64 -0.71 -3.28 0.83
N SER A 65 -1.41 -4.39 0.57
CA SER A 65 -0.86 -5.75 0.73
C SER A 65 0.30 -6.02 -0.25
N GLU A 66 0.14 -5.69 -1.53
CA GLU A 66 1.20 -5.80 -2.54
C GLU A 66 2.44 -4.98 -2.16
N GLU A 67 2.25 -3.77 -1.64
CA GLU A 67 3.35 -2.91 -1.22
C GLU A 67 4.06 -3.43 0.03
N THR A 68 3.30 -3.99 0.97
CA THR A 68 3.83 -4.66 2.16
C THR A 68 4.62 -5.91 1.78
N TYR A 69 4.15 -6.68 0.80
CA TYR A 69 4.88 -7.82 0.24
C TYR A 69 6.25 -7.40 -0.30
N LYS A 70 6.31 -6.32 -1.11
CA LYS A 70 7.58 -5.80 -1.63
C LYS A 70 8.55 -5.42 -0.51
N LEU A 71 8.05 -4.73 0.52
CA LEU A 71 8.84 -4.35 1.69
C LEU A 71 9.44 -5.58 2.37
N VAL A 72 8.62 -6.57 2.70
CA VAL A 72 9.06 -7.80 3.38
C VAL A 72 10.09 -8.55 2.54
N GLU A 73 9.88 -8.65 1.23
CA GLU A 73 10.84 -9.25 0.30
C GLU A 73 12.18 -8.51 0.26
N ILE A 74 12.19 -7.18 0.33
CA ILE A 74 13.43 -6.41 0.37
C ILE A 74 14.15 -6.62 1.70
N LEU A 75 13.44 -6.52 2.82
CA LEU A 75 14.03 -6.71 4.15
C LEU A 75 14.66 -8.10 4.29
N SER A 76 13.99 -9.14 3.78
CA SER A 76 14.52 -10.50 3.82
C SER A 76 15.67 -10.71 2.84
N ASN A 77 15.46 -10.43 1.55
CA ASN A 77 16.44 -10.78 0.52
C ASN A 77 17.67 -9.87 0.47
N ASP A 78 17.51 -8.59 0.80
CA ASP A 78 18.58 -7.59 0.64
C ASP A 78 19.26 -7.28 1.98
N PHE A 79 18.49 -7.19 3.07
CA PHE A 79 19.02 -6.92 4.41
C PHE A 79 19.28 -8.19 5.24
N GLY A 80 18.92 -9.37 4.71
CA GLY A 80 19.14 -10.66 5.38
C GLY A 80 18.31 -10.85 6.64
N ILE A 81 17.20 -10.10 6.80
CA ILE A 81 16.33 -10.20 7.97
C ILE A 81 15.46 -11.47 7.84
N PRO A 82 15.54 -12.42 8.79
CA PRO A 82 14.72 -13.62 8.74
C PRO A 82 13.21 -13.31 8.74
N TYR A 83 12.41 -14.04 7.94
CA TYR A 83 10.95 -13.83 7.89
C TYR A 83 10.26 -13.99 9.25
N ASN A 84 10.78 -14.86 10.13
CA ASN A 84 10.24 -15.05 11.49
C ASN A 84 10.53 -13.87 12.43
N GLU A 85 11.41 -12.94 12.04
CA GLU A 85 11.68 -11.69 12.76
C GLU A 85 10.94 -10.48 12.17
N LEU A 86 10.18 -10.69 11.09
CA LEU A 86 9.30 -9.71 10.44
C LEU A 86 7.86 -9.94 10.89
N GLU A 87 7.41 -9.14 11.86
CA GLU A 87 6.02 -9.19 12.33
C GLU A 87 5.13 -8.26 11.50
N ILE A 88 4.21 -8.86 10.74
CA ILE A 88 3.27 -8.13 9.88
C ILE A 88 1.94 -7.95 10.63
N TYR A 89 1.39 -6.74 10.59
CA TYR A 89 0.10 -6.43 11.19
C TYR A 89 -0.77 -5.63 10.23
N PHE A 90 -2.02 -6.05 10.04
CA PHE A 90 -3.03 -5.13 9.51
C PHE A 90 -3.21 -3.98 10.51
N SER A 91 -3.14 -2.73 10.06
CA SER A 91 -3.08 -1.55 10.94
C SER A 91 -4.37 -1.30 11.74
N GLY A 92 -5.46 -1.96 11.36
CA GLY A 92 -6.81 -1.72 11.85
C GLY A 92 -7.59 -0.74 10.97
N HIS A 93 -7.04 -0.28 9.83
CA HIS A 93 -7.74 0.63 8.92
C HIS A 93 -7.56 0.26 7.44
N ARG A 94 -6.60 0.86 6.73
CA ARG A 94 -6.40 0.65 5.27
C ARG A 94 -4.96 0.35 4.90
N GLY A 95 -4.21 -0.22 5.83
CA GLY A 95 -2.78 -0.36 5.70
C GLY A 95 -2.21 -1.46 6.54
N TYR A 96 -0.90 -1.60 6.47
CA TYR A 96 -0.15 -2.59 7.23
C TYR A 96 1.02 -1.93 7.92
N HIS A 97 1.43 -2.56 9.00
CA HIS A 97 2.67 -2.25 9.65
C HIS A 97 3.57 -3.47 9.64
N VAL A 98 4.87 -3.24 9.45
CA VAL A 98 5.89 -4.28 9.58
C VAL A 98 6.82 -3.89 10.71
N ARG A 99 6.92 -4.73 11.73
CA ARG A 99 7.86 -4.56 12.85
C ARG A 99 8.99 -5.55 12.67
N VAL A 100 10.22 -5.04 12.68
CA VAL A 100 11.44 -5.85 12.63
C VAL A 100 11.96 -6.03 14.04
N THR A 101 12.10 -7.28 14.45
CA THR A 101 12.48 -7.64 15.83
C THR A 101 13.96 -8.00 16.00
N THR A 102 14.71 -8.05 14.89
CA THR A 102 16.15 -8.33 14.84
C THR A 102 16.95 -7.43 15.79
N GLU A 103 17.91 -7.98 16.53
CA GLU A 103 18.59 -7.24 17.59
C GLU A 103 19.37 -6.01 17.07
N TRP A 104 20.12 -6.17 15.97
CA TRP A 104 20.99 -5.11 15.47
C TRP A 104 20.22 -3.88 14.96
N VAL A 105 18.98 -4.05 14.48
CA VAL A 105 18.17 -2.90 14.02
C VAL A 105 17.68 -2.03 15.17
N ARG A 106 17.59 -2.56 16.40
CA ARG A 106 17.00 -1.81 17.51
C ARG A 106 17.86 -0.66 18.02
N LYS A 107 19.17 -0.77 17.77
CA LYS A 107 20.19 0.23 18.14
C LYS A 107 20.42 1.26 17.05
N MET A 108 19.78 1.12 15.89
CA MET A 108 19.94 2.06 14.78
C MET A 108 19.43 3.44 15.15
N THR A 109 20.27 4.43 14.89
CA THR A 109 19.98 5.84 14.99
C THR A 109 19.05 6.31 13.86
N GLN A 110 18.46 7.49 14.03
CA GLN A 110 17.59 8.09 13.01
C GLN A 110 18.28 8.23 11.62
N PRO A 111 19.55 8.69 11.50
CA PRO A 111 20.25 8.70 10.22
C PRO A 111 20.41 7.32 9.58
N GLU A 112 20.75 6.28 10.34
CA GLU A 112 20.90 4.92 9.80
C GLU A 112 19.55 4.36 9.31
N ARG A 113 18.46 4.65 10.04
CA ARG A 113 17.10 4.29 9.60
C ARG A 113 16.69 5.03 8.33
N LYS A 114 17.13 6.28 8.18
CA LYS A 114 16.92 7.05 6.95
C LYS A 114 17.62 6.41 5.75
N GLU A 115 18.82 5.85 5.91
CA GLU A 115 19.50 5.13 4.83
C GLU A 115 18.72 3.89 4.38
N ILE A 116 18.11 3.14 5.32
CA ILE A 116 17.20 2.03 4.97
C ILE A 116 16.02 2.55 4.16
N VAL A 117 15.39 3.64 4.60
CA VAL A 117 14.26 4.24 3.87
C VAL A 117 14.68 4.70 2.48
N ASP A 118 15.83 5.37 2.34
CA ASP A 118 16.35 5.84 1.06
C ASP A 118 16.63 4.67 0.11
N TYR A 119 17.14 3.55 0.63
CA TYR A 119 17.26 2.30 -0.13
C TYR A 119 15.88 1.78 -0.60
N LEU A 120 14.90 1.68 0.30
CA LEU A 120 13.56 1.14 -0.01
C LEU A 120 12.81 1.96 -1.08
N ILE A 121 12.93 3.29 -1.04
CA ILE A 121 12.28 4.20 -2.00
C ILE A 121 13.12 4.48 -3.26
N CYS A 122 14.31 3.86 -3.37
CA CYS A 122 15.26 4.06 -4.46
C CYS A 122 15.79 5.51 -4.61
N ARG A 123 16.03 6.20 -3.50
CA ARG A 123 16.52 7.58 -3.55
C ARG A 123 18.00 7.60 -3.93
N GLY A 124 18.33 8.35 -4.98
CA GLY A 124 19.72 8.63 -5.36
C GLY A 124 20.44 7.47 -6.08
N ILE A 125 19.70 6.52 -6.66
CA ILE A 125 20.30 5.42 -7.40
C ILE A 125 21.07 5.90 -8.64
N ASP A 126 22.27 5.35 -8.84
CA ASP A 126 23.05 5.48 -10.07
C ASP A 126 22.93 4.18 -10.87
N VAL A 127 22.00 4.14 -11.81
CA VAL A 127 21.68 2.92 -12.58
C VAL A 127 22.85 2.42 -13.43
N GLU A 128 23.79 3.29 -13.81
CA GLU A 128 24.97 2.88 -14.58
C GLU A 128 25.92 2.03 -13.73
N ARG A 129 26.02 2.30 -12.41
CA ARG A 129 26.76 1.46 -11.46
C ARG A 129 26.11 0.10 -11.22
N HIS A 130 24.81 -0.02 -11.53
CA HIS A 130 24.07 -1.28 -11.51
C HIS A 130 24.06 -1.99 -12.87
N GLY A 131 24.96 -1.62 -13.78
CA GLY A 131 25.12 -2.28 -15.09
C GLY A 131 24.09 -1.85 -16.15
N ILE A 132 23.27 -0.84 -15.87
CA ILE A 132 22.24 -0.36 -16.79
C ILE A 132 22.80 0.83 -17.58
N LYS A 133 23.40 0.53 -18.73
CA LYS A 133 24.08 1.51 -19.58
C LYS A 133 23.48 1.55 -20.98
N PHE A 134 23.19 2.72 -21.51
CA PHE A 134 22.69 2.83 -22.89
C PHE A 134 23.75 2.44 -23.94
N ARG A 135 25.05 2.64 -23.67
CA ARG A 135 26.15 2.24 -24.56
C ARG A 135 27.23 1.49 -23.77
N GLY A 136 27.95 0.60 -24.44
CA GLY A 136 28.98 -0.25 -23.85
C GLY A 136 28.48 -1.66 -23.53
N ASP A 137 29.45 -2.54 -23.24
CA ASP A 137 29.19 -3.93 -22.85
C ASP A 137 28.45 -3.99 -21.51
N ILE A 138 27.55 -4.97 -21.42
CA ILE A 138 26.82 -5.30 -20.21
C ILE A 138 27.88 -5.72 -19.18
N PHE A 139 28.01 -4.97 -18.09
CA PHE A 139 28.82 -5.44 -16.98
C PHE A 139 28.16 -6.73 -16.46
N GLN A 140 28.89 -7.85 -16.51
CA GLN A 140 28.45 -9.13 -15.96
C GLN A 140 28.48 -9.06 -14.42
N ASP A 141 27.47 -8.41 -13.86
CA ASP A 141 26.59 -8.95 -12.83
C ASP A 141 25.68 -7.81 -12.33
N PRO A 142 24.36 -7.83 -12.56
CA PRO A 142 23.46 -6.86 -11.95
C PRO A 142 23.41 -6.98 -10.43
N GLY A 143 24.03 -7.99 -9.84
CA GLY A 143 24.09 -8.20 -8.40
C GLY A 143 22.71 -8.42 -7.79
N GLY A 144 22.67 -8.72 -6.49
CA GLY A 144 21.43 -8.68 -5.72
C GLY A 144 20.83 -7.27 -5.64
N GLY A 145 19.79 -7.11 -4.83
CA GLY A 145 19.22 -5.79 -4.55
C GLY A 145 18.63 -5.08 -5.77
N TRP A 146 18.94 -3.78 -5.91
CA TRP A 146 18.31 -2.89 -6.89
C TRP A 146 18.57 -3.23 -8.36
N GLY A 147 19.76 -3.73 -8.71
CA GLY A 147 20.03 -4.14 -10.10
C GLY A 147 19.04 -5.23 -10.54
N ARG A 148 18.99 -6.34 -9.80
CA ARG A 148 17.99 -7.41 -10.00
C ARG A 148 16.56 -6.86 -10.01
N ARG A 149 16.22 -5.94 -9.11
CA ARG A 149 14.87 -5.39 -8.98
C ARG A 149 14.45 -4.59 -10.22
N ILE A 150 15.36 -3.79 -10.78
CA ILE A 150 15.12 -3.05 -12.03
C ILE A 150 14.97 -4.01 -13.21
N PHE A 151 15.79 -5.06 -13.31
CA PHE A 151 15.60 -6.06 -14.37
C PHE A 151 14.23 -6.74 -14.28
N ASN A 152 13.81 -7.13 -13.08
CA ASN A 152 12.50 -7.76 -12.85
C ASN A 152 11.32 -6.80 -13.11
N GLY A 153 11.44 -5.54 -12.69
CA GLY A 153 10.45 -4.49 -12.97
C GLY A 153 10.29 -4.25 -14.47
N LEU A 154 11.41 -4.17 -15.19
CA LEU A 154 11.41 -4.00 -16.64
C LEU A 154 10.79 -5.22 -17.33
N LYS A 155 11.17 -6.44 -16.91
CA LYS A 155 10.57 -7.68 -17.40
C LYS A 155 9.05 -7.64 -17.25
N ARG A 156 8.54 -7.30 -16.05
CA ARG A 156 7.11 -7.20 -15.75
C ARG A 156 6.43 -6.18 -16.67
N ILE A 157 6.99 -4.98 -16.83
CA ILE A 157 6.44 -3.92 -17.70
C ILE A 157 6.28 -4.43 -19.14
N ILE A 158 7.29 -5.10 -19.68
CA ILE A 158 7.26 -5.66 -21.04
C ILE A 158 6.28 -6.83 -21.13
N GLU A 159 6.30 -7.74 -20.16
CA GLU A 159 5.50 -8.95 -20.13
C GLU A 159 3.99 -8.66 -20.11
N ILE A 160 3.54 -7.80 -19.18
CA ILE A 160 2.13 -7.42 -19.05
C ILE A 160 1.73 -6.34 -20.06
N GLY A 161 2.71 -5.73 -20.75
CA GLY A 161 2.48 -4.74 -21.77
C GLY A 161 2.10 -3.36 -21.25
N GLU A 162 2.54 -3.02 -20.03
CA GLU A 162 2.31 -1.72 -19.38
C GLU A 162 2.91 -0.56 -20.19
N TYR A 163 3.98 -0.83 -20.95
CA TYR A 163 4.61 0.16 -21.84
C TYR A 163 3.67 0.78 -22.88
N ARG A 164 2.55 0.12 -23.19
CA ARG A 164 1.57 0.66 -24.14
C ARG A 164 0.88 1.93 -23.61
N ASN A 165 0.85 2.12 -22.29
CA ASN A 165 0.27 3.27 -21.60
C ASN A 165 1.27 4.42 -21.39
N PHE A 166 2.53 4.27 -21.82
CA PHE A 166 3.53 5.32 -21.63
C PHE A 166 3.47 6.36 -22.74
N ASP A 167 3.11 7.59 -22.38
CA ASP A 167 2.95 8.72 -23.31
C ASP A 167 4.26 9.15 -23.97
N PHE A 168 5.41 8.86 -23.34
CA PHE A 168 6.73 9.18 -23.90
C PHE A 168 7.18 8.20 -25.00
N LEU A 169 6.43 7.12 -25.23
CA LEU A 169 6.68 6.17 -26.31
C LEU A 169 5.73 6.46 -27.47
N SER A 170 6.29 6.63 -28.67
CA SER A 170 5.49 6.74 -29.89
C SER A 170 4.85 5.40 -30.26
N ASP A 171 3.82 5.40 -31.10
CA ASP A 171 3.20 4.18 -31.62
C ASP A 171 4.21 3.28 -32.34
N ASN A 172 5.20 3.88 -33.02
CA ASN A 172 6.28 3.14 -33.64
C ASN A 172 7.20 2.47 -32.60
N ASP A 173 7.53 3.15 -31.49
CA ASP A 173 8.32 2.55 -30.42
C ASP A 173 7.57 1.35 -29.80
N LYS A 174 6.28 1.54 -29.49
CA LYS A 174 5.41 0.50 -28.94
C LYS A 174 5.32 -0.71 -29.87
N LYS A 175 5.15 -0.47 -31.18
CA LYS A 175 5.13 -1.52 -32.21
C LYS A 175 6.45 -2.27 -32.31
N ARG A 176 7.60 -1.57 -32.23
CA ARG A 176 8.93 -2.20 -32.26
C ARG A 176 9.19 -3.06 -31.04
N ILE A 177 8.77 -2.61 -29.85
CA ILE A 177 8.81 -3.42 -28.62
C ILE A 177 7.92 -4.66 -28.80
N GLU A 178 6.69 -4.51 -29.27
CA GLU A 178 5.74 -5.61 -29.48
C GLU A 178 6.31 -6.69 -30.41
N ILE A 179 6.83 -6.28 -31.58
CA ILE A 179 7.41 -7.21 -32.58
C ILE A 179 8.59 -8.00 -32.01
N ASN A 180 9.33 -7.43 -31.06
CA ASN A 180 10.51 -8.05 -30.46
C ASN A 180 10.25 -8.56 -29.04
N LYS A 181 9.00 -8.62 -28.59
CA LYS A 181 8.65 -8.81 -27.17
C LYS A 181 9.29 -10.06 -26.58
N GLU A 182 9.13 -11.22 -27.20
CA GLU A 182 9.66 -12.49 -26.69
C GLU A 182 11.19 -12.46 -26.61
N ARG A 183 11.85 -11.87 -27.61
CA ARG A 183 13.31 -11.76 -27.66
C ARG A 183 13.84 -10.77 -26.63
N ILE A 184 13.13 -9.66 -26.41
CA ILE A 184 13.44 -8.68 -25.37
C ILE A 184 13.31 -9.35 -23.99
N LEU A 185 12.24 -10.10 -23.74
CA LEU A 185 12.04 -10.80 -22.48
C LEU A 185 13.12 -11.86 -22.22
N MET A 186 13.52 -12.61 -23.26
CA MET A 186 14.64 -13.55 -23.18
C MET A 186 15.94 -12.83 -22.82
N GLU A 187 16.26 -11.74 -23.53
CA GLU A 187 17.47 -10.96 -23.26
C GLU A 187 17.48 -10.36 -21.86
N ILE A 188 16.35 -9.81 -21.38
CA ILE A 188 16.22 -9.29 -20.01
C ILE A 188 16.46 -10.40 -18.98
N GLY A 189 15.97 -11.62 -19.24
CA GLY A 189 16.23 -12.80 -18.39
C GLY A 189 17.71 -13.18 -18.34
N GLU A 190 18.42 -12.99 -19.44
CA GLU A 190 19.87 -13.14 -19.56
C GLU A 190 20.65 -11.88 -19.14
N LYS A 191 19.97 -10.96 -18.43
CA LYS A 191 20.55 -9.71 -17.89
C LYS A 191 21.04 -8.74 -18.97
N GLY A 192 20.42 -8.73 -20.15
CA GLY A 192 20.70 -7.82 -21.26
C GLY A 192 19.50 -6.98 -21.73
N PHE A 193 19.77 -5.96 -22.54
CA PHE A 193 18.77 -4.99 -23.02
C PHE A 193 19.12 -4.38 -24.39
N SER A 194 19.98 -5.01 -25.17
CA SER A 194 20.45 -4.59 -26.50
C SER A 194 19.32 -4.46 -27.51
N LEU A 195 18.35 -5.38 -27.53
CA LEU A 195 17.17 -5.28 -28.38
C LEU A 195 16.28 -4.12 -27.96
N LEU A 196 16.06 -3.93 -26.66
CA LEU A 196 15.29 -2.81 -26.15
C LEU A 196 15.97 -1.47 -26.47
N ARG A 197 17.31 -1.38 -26.34
CA ARG A 197 18.12 -0.22 -26.77
C ARG A 197 18.06 0.03 -28.27
N LYS A 198 17.84 -0.99 -29.09
CA LYS A 198 17.60 -0.79 -30.52
C LYS A 198 16.21 -0.20 -30.74
N CYS A 199 15.21 -0.64 -29.98
CA CYS A 199 13.83 -0.14 -30.07
C CYS A 199 13.67 1.31 -29.62
N LEU A 200 14.52 1.80 -28.72
CA LEU A 200 14.37 3.11 -28.06
C LEU A 200 15.64 3.97 -28.19
N ASP A 201 15.47 5.29 -28.33
CA ASP A 201 16.57 6.23 -28.12
C ASP A 201 17.01 6.27 -26.63
N ARG A 202 18.12 6.94 -26.35
CA ARG A 202 18.68 7.03 -24.99
C ARG A 202 17.68 7.60 -23.99
N GLY A 203 16.95 8.66 -24.36
CA GLY A 203 16.02 9.33 -23.46
C GLY A 203 14.85 8.42 -23.07
N LYS A 204 14.24 7.77 -24.07
CA LYS A 204 13.13 6.83 -23.85
C LYS A 204 13.57 5.58 -23.10
N PHE A 205 14.78 5.09 -23.37
CA PHE A 205 15.37 3.98 -22.61
C PHE A 205 15.54 4.35 -21.13
N MET A 206 16.05 5.53 -20.81
CA MET A 206 16.17 5.94 -19.40
C MET A 206 14.80 6.12 -18.75
N LYS A 207 13.81 6.68 -19.45
CA LYS A 207 12.43 6.80 -18.94
C LYS A 207 11.76 5.46 -18.66
N ILE A 208 11.99 4.43 -19.48
CA ILE A 208 11.45 3.09 -19.19
C ILE A 208 12.14 2.43 -17.99
N ILE A 209 13.44 2.70 -17.78
CA ILE A 209 14.17 2.29 -16.57
C ILE A 209 13.65 3.03 -15.34
N GLU A 210 13.37 4.33 -15.43
CA GLU A 210 12.71 5.10 -14.35
C GLU A 210 11.35 4.50 -13.99
N LYS A 211 10.53 4.15 -14.99
CA LYS A 211 9.26 3.44 -14.75
C LYS A 211 9.47 2.09 -14.10
N SER A 212 10.53 1.37 -14.46
CA SER A 212 10.90 0.12 -13.78
C SER A 212 11.28 0.32 -12.31
N ILE A 213 11.96 1.42 -11.98
CA ILE A 213 12.27 1.78 -10.58
C ILE A 213 10.97 2.11 -9.83
N GLU A 214 10.09 2.90 -10.43
CA GLU A 214 8.82 3.33 -9.86
C GLU A 214 7.91 2.16 -9.49
N VAL A 215 7.76 1.15 -10.35
CA VAL A 215 6.97 -0.04 -10.01
C VAL A 215 7.62 -0.94 -8.96
N SER A 216 8.94 -0.81 -8.78
CA SER A 216 9.77 -1.69 -7.94
C SER A 216 10.06 -1.14 -6.54
N ARG A 217 10.04 0.18 -6.37
CA ARG A 217 10.26 0.82 -5.06
C ARG A 217 9.11 0.55 -4.10
N VAL A 218 9.40 0.73 -2.82
CA VAL A 218 8.40 0.69 -1.76
C VAL A 218 7.83 2.09 -1.55
N HIS A 219 6.50 2.19 -1.47
CA HIS A 219 5.75 3.38 -1.11
C HIS A 219 5.32 3.25 0.34
N LEU A 220 6.08 3.90 1.22
CA LEU A 220 5.89 3.90 2.67
C LEU A 220 5.95 5.33 3.19
N ASP A 221 5.52 5.55 4.44
CA ASP A 221 5.75 6.82 5.14
C ASP A 221 7.17 6.89 5.74
N PRO A 222 8.08 7.72 5.20
CA PRO A 222 9.46 7.81 5.66
C PRO A 222 9.61 8.25 7.12
N VAL A 223 8.68 9.10 7.58
CA VAL A 223 8.76 9.74 8.89
C VAL A 223 8.59 8.71 10.00
N VAL A 224 7.72 7.73 9.75
CA VAL A 224 7.46 6.63 10.69
C VAL A 224 8.71 5.84 11.02
N THR A 225 9.43 5.46 9.97
CA THR A 225 10.58 4.56 10.10
C THR A 225 11.76 5.26 10.78
N GLN A 226 11.89 6.57 10.58
CA GLN A 226 12.98 7.39 11.12
C GLN A 226 12.78 7.78 12.59
N ASP A 227 11.53 7.83 13.07
CA ASP A 227 11.21 8.27 14.43
C ASP A 227 11.42 7.15 15.46
N MET A 228 12.46 7.29 16.29
CA MET A 228 12.79 6.33 17.36
C MET A 228 11.86 6.42 18.59
N HIS A 229 10.99 7.43 18.66
CA HIS A 229 10.07 7.65 19.78
C HIS A 229 8.62 7.41 19.40
N ARG A 230 8.36 6.87 18.20
CA ARG A 230 7.01 6.71 17.69
C ARG A 230 6.22 5.69 18.48
N LEU A 231 4.99 6.05 18.83
CA LEU A 231 4.04 5.11 19.43
C LEU A 231 3.44 4.23 18.35
N PHE A 232 3.49 2.93 18.58
CA PHE A 232 2.87 1.94 17.70
C PHE A 232 1.58 1.43 18.30
N ARG A 233 0.53 1.33 17.48
CA ARG A 233 -0.77 0.79 17.93
C ARG A 233 -0.58 -0.62 18.49
N LEU A 234 -1.15 -0.89 19.66
CA LEU A 234 -1.05 -2.21 20.29
C LEU A 234 -1.78 -3.28 19.45
N PRO A 235 -1.16 -4.44 19.16
CA PRO A 235 -1.85 -5.58 18.56
C PRO A 235 -3.10 -5.98 19.37
N GLY A 236 -4.20 -6.31 18.68
CA GLY A 236 -5.49 -6.62 19.31
C GLY A 236 -6.32 -5.39 19.72
N SER A 237 -5.79 -4.17 19.62
CA SER A 237 -6.58 -2.95 19.87
C SER A 237 -7.51 -2.61 18.71
N VAL A 238 -8.58 -1.86 19.01
CA VAL A 238 -9.58 -1.41 18.04
C VAL A 238 -9.18 -0.05 17.44
N HIS A 239 -9.34 0.10 16.13
CA HIS A 239 -9.02 1.34 15.42
C HIS A 239 -10.17 2.36 15.48
N GLY A 240 -9.90 3.52 16.08
CA GLY A 240 -10.90 4.57 16.35
C GLY A 240 -11.58 5.24 15.15
N LYS A 241 -11.21 4.89 13.91
CA LYS A 241 -11.83 5.43 12.67
C LYS A 241 -12.71 4.43 11.91
N ILE A 242 -12.69 3.15 12.29
CA ILE A 242 -13.46 2.11 11.57
C ILE A 242 -13.91 0.95 12.46
N GLY A 243 -13.44 0.84 13.71
CA GLY A 243 -13.85 -0.22 14.61
C GLY A 243 -13.26 -1.60 14.31
N LEU A 244 -12.28 -1.70 13.39
CA LEU A 244 -11.56 -2.94 13.11
C LEU A 244 -10.40 -3.15 14.08
N ILE A 245 -10.06 -4.41 14.31
CA ILE A 245 -8.98 -4.84 15.19
C ILE A 245 -7.64 -4.78 14.45
N LYS A 246 -6.57 -4.38 15.15
CA LYS A 246 -5.20 -4.59 14.67
C LYS A 246 -4.83 -6.06 14.78
N VAL A 247 -4.81 -6.77 13.65
CA VAL A 247 -4.59 -8.22 13.59
C VAL A 247 -3.18 -8.53 13.09
N ARG A 248 -2.54 -9.54 13.69
CA ARG A 248 -1.27 -10.08 13.20
C ARG A 248 -1.53 -10.94 11.97
N VAL A 249 -0.78 -10.69 10.91
CA VAL A 249 -0.72 -11.54 9.72
C VAL A 249 0.44 -12.51 9.92
N LYS A 250 0.18 -13.80 9.81
CA LYS A 250 1.12 -14.88 10.13
C LYS A 250 2.34 -14.87 9.23
N ASP A 251 2.11 -14.73 7.93
CA ASP A 251 3.13 -14.82 6.90
C ASP A 251 2.71 -14.10 5.62
N VAL A 252 3.57 -14.22 4.61
CA VAL A 252 3.45 -13.56 3.32
C VAL A 252 2.33 -14.16 2.46
N ASP A 253 1.99 -15.44 2.66
CA ASP A 253 0.89 -16.08 1.95
C ASP A 253 -0.46 -15.62 2.51
N GLU A 254 -0.57 -15.54 3.83
CA GLU A 254 -1.74 -14.97 4.52
C GLU A 254 -1.94 -13.49 4.15
N LEU A 255 -0.86 -12.71 4.01
CA LEU A 255 -0.93 -11.31 3.57
C LEU A 255 -1.64 -11.13 2.22
N ARG A 256 -1.47 -12.07 1.29
CA ARG A 256 -2.04 -11.99 -0.06
C ARG A 256 -3.55 -12.22 -0.10
N SER A 257 -4.09 -12.94 0.87
CA SER A 257 -5.52 -13.29 0.98
C SER A 257 -6.22 -12.62 2.17
N PHE A 258 -5.51 -11.79 2.93
CA PHE A 258 -6.05 -11.12 4.11
C PHE A 258 -7.23 -10.20 3.75
N ASP A 259 -8.41 -10.51 4.28
CA ASP A 259 -9.58 -9.64 4.22
C ASP A 259 -9.86 -9.02 5.60
N PRO A 260 -9.60 -7.72 5.79
CA PRO A 260 -9.91 -7.02 7.04
C PRO A 260 -11.39 -7.06 7.43
N PHE A 261 -12.29 -7.07 6.45
CA PHE A 261 -13.73 -7.08 6.70
C PHE A 261 -14.25 -8.46 7.08
N GLU A 262 -13.40 -9.48 7.08
CA GLU A 262 -13.71 -10.78 7.65
C GLU A 262 -12.89 -11.06 8.91
N TRP A 263 -11.58 -10.80 8.87
CA TRP A 263 -10.64 -11.28 9.90
C TRP A 263 -10.34 -10.24 10.98
N ALA A 264 -10.59 -8.96 10.72
CA ALA A 264 -10.37 -7.87 11.67
C ALA A 264 -11.66 -7.32 12.29
N LEU A 265 -12.80 -8.00 12.07
CA LEU A 265 -14.06 -7.64 12.71
C LEU A 265 -14.03 -7.85 14.23
N LEU A 266 -14.81 -7.04 14.94
CA LEU A 266 -15.11 -7.31 16.34
C LEU A 266 -15.83 -8.67 16.49
N PRO A 267 -15.63 -9.38 17.61
CA PRO A 267 -16.23 -10.70 17.83
C PRO A 267 -17.74 -10.66 18.16
N PHE A 268 -18.36 -9.49 18.24
CA PHE A 268 -19.77 -9.31 18.58
C PHE A 268 -20.66 -9.50 17.34
N ARG A 269 -21.32 -10.66 17.26
CA ARG A 269 -22.15 -11.09 16.12
C ARG A 269 -23.65 -10.94 16.36
N GLU A 270 -24.05 -10.62 17.58
CA GLU A 270 -25.43 -10.35 17.93
C GLU A 270 -25.98 -9.13 17.16
N GLU A 271 -27.29 -9.15 16.94
CA GLU A 271 -28.01 -8.10 16.21
C GLU A 271 -28.26 -6.86 17.07
N GLY A 272 -28.01 -5.68 16.50
CA GLY A 272 -28.34 -4.38 17.08
C GLY A 272 -29.14 -3.53 16.09
N LYS A 273 -29.93 -2.58 16.59
CA LYS A 273 -30.64 -1.61 15.75
C LYS A 273 -29.78 -0.36 15.54
N PHE A 274 -29.65 0.05 14.29
CA PHE A 274 -28.86 1.21 13.89
C PHE A 274 -29.70 2.11 12.99
N ARG A 275 -29.64 3.41 13.24
CA ARG A 275 -30.11 4.42 12.29
C ARG A 275 -28.97 4.74 11.35
N VAL A 276 -29.07 4.26 10.11
CA VAL A 276 -28.05 4.41 9.09
C VAL A 276 -28.42 5.58 8.20
N TYR A 277 -27.63 6.64 8.23
CA TYR A 277 -27.84 7.81 7.37
C TYR A 277 -27.53 7.46 5.91
N TYR A 278 -26.46 6.68 5.71
CA TYR A 278 -26.06 6.17 4.42
C TYR A 278 -25.08 5.01 4.54
N SER A 279 -25.14 4.05 3.62
CA SER A 279 -24.04 3.11 3.37
C SER A 279 -24.07 2.66 1.91
N PRO A 280 -22.91 2.57 1.22
CA PRO A 280 -22.85 1.81 -0.02
C PRO A 280 -23.10 0.31 0.25
N ARG A 281 -23.20 -0.50 -0.82
CA ARG A 281 -23.10 -1.96 -0.68
C ARG A 281 -21.69 -2.33 -0.24
N PHE A 282 -21.57 -3.22 0.73
CA PHE A 282 -20.27 -3.74 1.17
C PHE A 282 -20.39 -5.13 1.74
N ASN A 283 -19.27 -5.86 1.72
CA ASN A 283 -19.17 -7.18 2.32
C ASN A 283 -18.51 -7.07 3.68
N ALA A 284 -19.02 -7.81 4.65
CA ALA A 284 -18.38 -7.96 5.95
C ALA A 284 -18.81 -9.30 6.58
N GLY A 285 -17.86 -10.04 7.15
CA GLY A 285 -18.16 -11.26 7.89
C GLY A 285 -18.87 -12.35 7.09
N GLY A 286 -18.62 -12.44 5.78
CA GLY A 286 -19.22 -13.42 4.88
C GLY A 286 -20.53 -13.00 4.22
N ASP A 287 -21.16 -11.91 4.67
CA ASP A 287 -22.45 -11.42 4.16
C ASP A 287 -22.30 -10.08 3.40
N THR A 288 -23.29 -9.76 2.58
CA THR A 288 -23.42 -8.47 1.89
C THR A 288 -24.47 -7.60 2.57
N TYR A 289 -24.11 -6.37 2.91
CA TYR A 289 -24.98 -5.38 3.53
C TYR A 289 -25.19 -4.17 2.61
N GLY A 290 -26.28 -3.45 2.85
CA GLY A 290 -26.63 -2.25 2.11
C GLY A 290 -27.12 -2.51 0.67
N PRO A 291 -27.28 -1.44 -0.14
CA PRO A 291 -27.08 -0.05 0.26
C PRO A 291 -28.17 0.37 1.24
N TYR A 292 -27.85 1.29 2.14
CA TYR A 292 -28.81 1.85 3.08
C TYR A 292 -28.96 3.34 2.86
N GLN A 293 -30.20 3.84 2.94
CA GLN A 293 -30.49 5.25 2.77
C GLN A 293 -31.48 5.74 3.84
N ASN A 294 -30.96 6.47 4.83
CA ASN A 294 -31.72 7.10 5.91
C ASN A 294 -32.82 6.19 6.51
N GLU A 295 -32.43 5.03 7.00
CA GLU A 295 -33.34 3.99 7.48
C GLU A 295 -32.83 3.35 8.78
N VAL A 296 -33.73 2.70 9.52
CA VAL A 296 -33.39 1.94 10.72
C VAL A 296 -33.30 0.47 10.35
N VAL A 297 -32.12 -0.11 10.52
CA VAL A 297 -31.83 -1.51 10.15
C VAL A 297 -31.31 -2.29 11.35
N SER A 298 -31.57 -3.60 11.33
CA SER A 298 -30.90 -4.55 12.23
C SER A 298 -29.63 -5.03 11.55
N LEU A 299 -28.49 -4.90 12.23
CA LEU A 299 -27.19 -5.38 11.75
C LEU A 299 -26.45 -6.10 12.88
N PRO A 300 -25.56 -7.06 12.57
CA PRO A 300 -24.60 -7.55 13.55
C PRO A 300 -23.79 -6.40 14.13
N ILE A 301 -23.57 -6.39 15.45
CA ILE A 301 -22.89 -5.28 16.15
C ILE A 301 -21.53 -4.97 15.51
N CYS A 302 -20.75 -5.97 15.11
CA CYS A 302 -19.47 -5.77 14.44
C CYS A 302 -19.59 -4.99 13.12
N VAL A 303 -20.66 -5.20 12.35
CA VAL A 303 -20.95 -4.53 11.08
C VAL A 303 -21.47 -3.12 11.33
N GLY A 304 -22.45 -2.96 12.23
CA GLY A 304 -22.97 -1.65 12.61
C GLY A 304 -21.89 -0.74 13.20
N THR A 305 -20.91 -1.31 13.93
CA THR A 305 -19.76 -0.56 14.46
C THR A 305 -18.93 0.09 13.36
N ILE A 306 -18.73 -0.57 12.20
CA ILE A 306 -18.00 0.03 11.08
C ILE A 306 -18.68 1.32 10.63
N LEU A 307 -20.00 1.27 10.44
CA LEU A 307 -20.78 2.42 10.01
C LEU A 307 -20.77 3.54 11.07
N VAL A 308 -20.92 3.19 12.35
CA VAL A 308 -20.86 4.17 13.46
C VAL A 308 -19.49 4.86 13.52
N PHE A 309 -18.40 4.11 13.45
CA PHE A 309 -17.05 4.68 13.49
C PHE A 309 -16.68 5.48 12.24
N LYS A 310 -17.31 5.18 11.10
CA LYS A 310 -17.25 5.99 9.88
C LYS A 310 -18.14 7.23 9.94
N GLY A 311 -18.96 7.39 10.98
CA GLY A 311 -19.89 8.50 11.14
C GLY A 311 -21.13 8.40 10.23
N LEU A 312 -21.44 7.20 9.75
CA LEU A 312 -22.52 6.89 8.81
C LEU A 312 -23.79 6.36 9.48
N ALA A 313 -23.69 5.99 10.76
CA ALA A 313 -24.80 5.48 11.53
C ALA A 313 -24.70 5.89 13.00
N GLU A 314 -25.80 5.79 13.72
CA GLU A 314 -25.86 5.84 15.17
C GLU A 314 -26.61 4.63 15.74
N VAL A 315 -26.31 4.27 16.98
CA VAL A 315 -27.02 3.20 17.68
C VAL A 315 -28.42 3.69 18.02
N GLU A 316 -29.45 3.02 17.50
CA GLU A 316 -30.84 3.34 17.84
C GLU A 316 -31.15 2.75 19.22
N ARG A 317 -31.16 3.62 20.24
CA ARG A 317 -31.57 3.22 21.59
C ARG A 317 -33.10 3.04 21.62
N LYS A 318 -33.54 1.97 22.27
CA LYS A 318 -34.97 1.68 22.48
C LYS A 318 -35.67 2.79 23.25
#